data_AF-A0A6A5GYM0-F1
#
_entry.id   AF-A0A6A5GYM0-F1
#
_cell.length_a   1.000
_cell.length_b   1.000
_cell.length_c   1.000
_cell.angle_alpha   90.00
_cell.angle_beta   90.00
_cell.angle_gamma   90.00
#
_symmetry.space_group_name_H-M   'P 1'
#
loop_
_entity.id
_entity.type
_entity.pdbx_description
1 polymer ?
#
loop_
_entity_poly.entity_id
_entity_poly.type
_entity_poly.pdbx_seq_one_letter_code
_entity_poly.pdbx_strand_id
1 'polypeptide(L)'
;MTRAEVQLQYLNYPKLVSIENKEVIARIPFLAALMKSQNELWEHFDTVRLDPIEIPYTRKVGDFVLRRVFKSLNSKEVDEEEKQEVETMEHEDLMNIFCLVDEWGVDRELFAPFRDPLKDKIDVIKDYWTAEQEGKDAFKADGEKDEMSSIQTSTDVMPNEGDSNIPVIPAKKSIAPRVEKKRRQKISDYLKQMATPEIEAQLAPLRAAVKECGDLIRDLKAKGAAKVDIDKTVVELKARKCCLEETEIALAPKEASFDRLKLEDLLKRRFFYDQSFAIYGGVAGLYDFGPMGCSLKVNMLQEWRKHFILQEGMLEVDCTSLTPESALKASGHVDRFADWMVKDVKTGECFRSDLLIKNSIEKLMNDKKVSAEVKKDGEDVLACLEGFDDKDMHEVITRFKFKSPITGNDLTEPIAFNLMFPTQIGLTGDFKASSAQKPLRESS
;
A
#
# COMPACT_ATOMS: atom_id res chain seq x y z
N MET A 1 -37.04 -26.86 23.99
CA MET A 1 -36.24 -26.25 22.89
C MET A 1 -35.04 -25.60 23.55
N THR A 2 -33.83 -25.98 23.16
CA THR A 2 -32.59 -25.36 23.66
C THR A 2 -32.44 -23.95 23.09
N ARG A 3 -32.04 -22.97 23.90
CA ARG A 3 -31.88 -21.55 23.54
C ARG A 3 -30.51 -21.28 22.92
N ALA A 4 -30.48 -20.65 21.75
CA ALA A 4 -29.26 -20.13 21.13
C ALA A 4 -29.43 -18.63 20.91
N GLU A 5 -28.52 -17.80 21.42
CA GLU A 5 -28.60 -16.34 21.27
C GLU A 5 -27.26 -15.75 20.81
N VAL A 6 -27.33 -14.92 19.76
CA VAL A 6 -26.21 -14.16 19.21
C VAL A 6 -26.58 -12.68 19.11
N GLN A 7 -25.73 -11.79 19.61
CA GLN A 7 -25.95 -10.34 19.53
C GLN A 7 -25.18 -9.73 18.36
N LEU A 8 -25.82 -8.87 17.58
CA LEU A 8 -25.25 -8.13 16.46
C LEU A 8 -25.23 -6.62 16.76
N GLN A 9 -24.13 -5.97 16.40
CA GLN A 9 -23.91 -4.53 16.49
C GLN A 9 -23.73 -3.97 15.08
N TYR A 10 -24.76 -3.30 14.56
CA TYR A 10 -24.73 -2.74 13.19
C TYR A 10 -24.07 -1.35 13.14
N LEU A 11 -23.55 -1.00 11.96
CA LEU A 11 -22.98 0.32 11.68
C LEU A 11 -24.02 1.42 11.92
N ASN A 12 -23.63 2.45 12.67
CA ASN A 12 -24.46 3.62 13.01
C ASN A 12 -25.79 3.26 13.71
N TYR A 13 -25.89 2.09 14.36
CA TYR A 13 -27.08 1.68 15.09
C TYR A 13 -26.78 1.49 16.59
N PRO A 14 -27.32 2.31 17.50
CA PRO A 14 -26.90 2.33 18.91
C PRO A 14 -27.42 1.15 19.76
N LYS A 15 -28.26 0.27 19.20
CA LYS A 15 -28.87 -0.85 19.94
C LYS A 15 -28.35 -2.18 19.40
N LEU A 16 -28.09 -3.12 20.31
CA LEU A 16 -27.80 -4.50 19.97
C LEU A 16 -29.04 -5.23 19.45
N VAL A 17 -28.87 -6.05 18.43
CA VAL A 17 -29.93 -6.88 17.85
C VAL A 17 -29.63 -8.34 18.18
N SER A 18 -30.48 -8.98 18.99
CA SER A 18 -30.36 -10.40 19.33
C SER A 18 -31.04 -11.29 18.30
N ILE A 19 -30.33 -12.32 17.83
CA ILE A 19 -30.88 -13.42 17.06
C ILE A 19 -31.07 -14.59 18.02
N GLU A 20 -32.32 -14.98 18.26
CA GLU A 20 -32.68 -16.11 19.14
C GLU A 20 -33.09 -17.38 18.36
N ASN A 21 -33.27 -17.25 17.04
CA ASN A 21 -33.71 -18.38 16.21
C ASN A 21 -32.53 -19.29 15.86
N LYS A 22 -32.51 -20.47 16.48
CA LYS A 22 -31.47 -21.48 16.31
C LYS A 22 -31.33 -21.98 14.86
N GLU A 23 -32.43 -22.11 14.12
CA GLU A 23 -32.41 -22.60 12.74
C GLU A 23 -31.78 -21.56 11.80
N VAL A 24 -32.04 -20.27 12.03
CA VAL A 24 -31.39 -19.17 11.30
C VAL A 24 -29.89 -19.14 11.58
N ILE A 25 -29.50 -19.28 12.85
CA ILE A 25 -28.08 -19.33 13.25
C ILE A 25 -27.37 -20.52 12.60
N ALA A 26 -28.01 -21.70 12.54
CA ALA A 26 -27.45 -22.89 11.92
C ALA A 26 -27.32 -22.77 10.39
N ARG A 27 -28.23 -22.03 9.74
CA ARG A 27 -28.24 -21.82 8.29
C ARG A 27 -27.17 -20.84 7.81
N ILE A 28 -26.61 -20.04 8.72
CA ILE A 28 -25.57 -19.06 8.42
C ILE A 28 -24.22 -19.64 8.87
N PRO A 29 -23.36 -20.13 7.94
CA PRO A 29 -22.13 -20.84 8.29
C PRO A 29 -21.20 -20.06 9.21
N PHE A 30 -21.10 -18.75 9.01
CA PHE A 30 -20.32 -17.88 9.89
C PHE A 30 -20.81 -17.91 11.35
N LEU A 31 -22.12 -17.75 11.57
CA LEU A 31 -22.71 -17.77 12.91
C LEU A 31 -22.65 -19.17 13.53
N ALA A 32 -22.89 -20.22 12.74
CA ALA A 32 -22.79 -21.61 13.19
C ALA A 32 -21.36 -21.97 13.63
N ALA A 33 -20.34 -21.55 12.87
CA ALA A 33 -18.94 -21.76 13.22
C ALA A 33 -18.56 -21.02 14.52
N LEU A 34 -19.06 -19.79 14.69
CA LEU A 34 -18.87 -19.02 15.92
C LEU A 34 -19.50 -19.70 17.14
N MET A 35 -20.73 -20.20 17.01
CA MET A 35 -21.40 -20.92 18.11
C MET A 35 -20.66 -22.22 18.44
N LYS A 36 -20.21 -22.95 17.42
CA LYS A 36 -19.40 -24.17 17.60
C LYS A 36 -18.07 -23.90 18.30
N SER A 37 -17.44 -22.75 18.07
CA SER A 37 -16.19 -22.36 18.74
C SER A 37 -16.38 -22.11 20.25
N GLN A 38 -17.58 -21.70 20.67
CA GLN A 38 -17.90 -21.49 22.09
C GLN A 38 -18.39 -22.77 22.77
N ASN A 39 -19.17 -23.58 22.07
CA ASN A 39 -19.65 -24.87 22.56
C ASN A 39 -19.79 -25.84 21.39
N GLU A 40 -18.95 -26.88 21.35
CA GLU A 40 -18.98 -27.88 20.27
C GLU A 40 -20.36 -28.57 20.15
N LEU A 41 -21.13 -28.63 21.23
CA LEU A 41 -22.46 -29.23 21.30
C LEU A 41 -23.58 -28.17 21.42
N TRP A 42 -23.37 -26.95 20.92
CA TRP A 42 -24.39 -25.87 20.95
C TRP A 42 -25.72 -26.27 20.30
N GLU A 43 -25.73 -27.26 19.41
CA GLU A 43 -26.93 -27.86 18.82
C GLU A 43 -27.81 -28.62 19.83
N HIS A 44 -27.26 -29.02 20.98
CA HIS A 44 -27.95 -29.79 22.01
C HIS A 44 -28.03 -29.09 23.38
N PHE A 45 -27.39 -27.93 23.55
CA PHE A 45 -27.36 -27.19 24.81
C PHE A 45 -27.66 -25.71 24.65
N ASP A 46 -28.15 -25.07 25.72
CA ASP A 46 -28.35 -23.64 25.76
C ASP A 46 -27.00 -22.92 25.65
N THR A 47 -26.86 -22.06 24.64
CA THR A 47 -25.61 -21.35 24.35
C THR A 47 -25.94 -19.90 24.05
N VAL A 48 -25.43 -18.99 24.87
CA VAL A 48 -25.59 -17.54 24.70
C VAL A 48 -24.22 -16.92 24.51
N ARG A 49 -24.03 -16.23 23.39
CA ARG A 49 -22.82 -15.46 23.14
C ARG A 49 -22.97 -14.08 23.76
N LEU A 50 -22.11 -13.77 24.73
CA LEU A 50 -22.10 -12.47 25.42
C LEU A 50 -21.40 -11.36 24.61
N ASP A 51 -20.46 -11.72 23.72
CA ASP A 51 -19.72 -10.76 22.91
C ASP A 51 -20.47 -10.42 21.61
N PRO A 52 -20.92 -9.17 21.43
CA PRO A 52 -21.64 -8.78 20.22
C PRO A 52 -20.73 -8.81 18.99
N ILE A 53 -21.30 -9.21 17.86
CA ILE A 53 -20.61 -9.25 16.57
C ILE A 53 -20.79 -7.90 15.87
N GLU A 54 -19.69 -7.21 15.58
CA GLU A 54 -19.72 -5.98 14.80
C GLU A 54 -19.96 -6.28 13.33
N ILE A 55 -21.03 -5.70 12.78
CA ILE A 55 -21.40 -5.80 11.37
C ILE A 55 -21.13 -4.44 10.72
N PRO A 56 -20.19 -4.34 9.75
CA PRO A 56 -19.78 -3.08 9.14
C PRO A 56 -20.82 -2.53 8.14
N TYR A 57 -22.07 -2.99 8.22
CA TYR A 57 -23.18 -2.61 7.34
C TYR A 57 -24.35 -2.06 8.13
N THR A 58 -25.24 -1.35 7.43
CA THR A 58 -26.44 -0.79 8.04
C THR A 58 -27.38 -1.90 8.50
N ARG A 59 -28.21 -1.59 9.51
CA ARG A 59 -29.23 -2.52 10.01
C ARG A 59 -30.19 -2.98 8.89
N LYS A 60 -30.50 -2.12 7.92
CA LYS A 60 -31.39 -2.46 6.79
C LYS A 60 -30.85 -3.66 6.00
N VAL A 61 -29.55 -3.65 5.68
CA VAL A 61 -28.86 -4.73 4.97
C VAL A 61 -28.91 -6.03 5.77
N GLY A 62 -28.56 -5.98 7.06
CA GLY A 62 -28.57 -7.16 7.92
C GLY A 62 -29.97 -7.75 8.15
N ASP A 63 -30.97 -6.91 8.42
CA ASP A 63 -32.35 -7.34 8.61
C ASP A 63 -32.91 -7.99 7.33
N PHE A 64 -32.54 -7.49 6.14
CA PHE A 64 -32.94 -8.10 4.86
C PHE A 64 -32.36 -9.50 4.69
N VAL A 65 -31.04 -9.67 4.90
CA VAL A 65 -30.38 -10.99 4.79
C VAL A 65 -30.97 -11.98 5.79
N LEU A 66 -31.15 -11.58 7.06
CA LEU A 66 -31.73 -12.42 8.10
C LEU A 66 -33.17 -12.82 7.78
N ARG A 67 -33.99 -11.87 7.30
CA ARG A 67 -35.39 -12.13 6.93
C ARG A 67 -35.48 -13.10 5.76
N ARG A 68 -34.63 -12.94 4.73
CA ARG A 68 -34.58 -13.84 3.58
C ARG A 68 -34.14 -15.25 3.98
N VAL A 69 -33.10 -15.37 4.81
CA VAL A 69 -32.65 -16.66 5.37
C VAL A 69 -33.76 -17.32 6.18
N PHE A 70 -34.46 -16.56 7.03
CA PHE A 70 -35.59 -17.07 7.81
C PHE A 70 -36.74 -17.54 6.90
N LYS A 71 -37.14 -16.75 5.90
CA LYS A 71 -38.17 -17.15 4.93
C LYS A 71 -37.78 -18.42 4.15
N SER A 72 -36.49 -18.56 3.83
CA SER A 72 -35.96 -19.75 3.13
C SER A 72 -36.11 -21.06 3.91
N LEU A 73 -36.35 -21.00 5.22
CA LEU A 73 -36.65 -22.18 6.05
C LEU A 73 -38.04 -22.76 5.70
N ASN A 74 -38.99 -21.91 5.29
CA ASN A 74 -40.36 -22.29 5.00
C ASN A 74 -40.67 -22.39 3.50
N SER A 75 -40.13 -21.48 2.69
CA SER A 75 -40.29 -21.49 1.23
C SER A 75 -39.07 -20.89 0.53
N LYS A 76 -38.66 -21.47 -0.61
CA LYS A 76 -37.60 -20.91 -1.45
C LYS A 76 -38.09 -19.77 -2.35
N GLU A 77 -39.39 -19.61 -2.52
CA GLU A 77 -39.98 -18.55 -3.34
C GLU A 77 -39.66 -17.17 -2.76
N VAL A 78 -39.59 -16.18 -3.66
CA VAL A 78 -39.36 -14.77 -3.33
C VAL A 78 -40.68 -14.04 -3.43
N ASP A 79 -41.08 -13.38 -2.34
CA ASP A 79 -42.33 -12.64 -2.28
C ASP A 79 -42.24 -11.33 -3.08
N GLU A 80 -43.37 -10.87 -3.64
CA GLU A 80 -43.43 -9.59 -4.38
C GLU A 80 -43.01 -8.38 -3.51
N GLU A 81 -43.21 -8.46 -2.20
CA GLU A 81 -42.73 -7.45 -1.24
C GLU A 81 -41.19 -7.35 -1.21
N GLU A 82 -40.48 -8.48 -1.28
CA GLU A 82 -39.01 -8.50 -1.29
C GLU A 82 -38.45 -7.96 -2.62
N LYS A 83 -39.15 -8.21 -3.74
CA LYS A 83 -38.80 -7.64 -5.04
C LYS A 83 -38.96 -6.11 -5.04
N GLN A 84 -40.07 -5.62 -4.50
CA GLN A 84 -40.33 -4.18 -4.41
C GLN A 84 -39.36 -3.46 -3.45
N GLU A 85 -38.97 -4.11 -2.34
CA GLU A 85 -37.93 -3.61 -1.44
C GLU A 85 -36.60 -3.48 -2.19
N VAL A 86 -36.16 -4.52 -2.92
CA VAL A 86 -34.92 -4.50 -3.72
C VAL A 86 -34.93 -3.47 -4.86
N GLU A 87 -36.07 -3.28 -5.52
CA GLU A 87 -36.24 -2.24 -6.54
C GLU A 87 -36.06 -0.83 -5.97
N THR A 88 -36.56 -0.57 -4.75
CA THR A 88 -36.49 0.74 -4.09
C THR A 88 -35.21 0.96 -3.27
N MET A 89 -34.40 -0.09 -3.04
CA MET A 89 -33.13 0.02 -2.32
C MET A 89 -32.06 0.78 -3.10
N GLU A 90 -31.23 1.55 -2.38
CA GLU A 90 -30.05 2.21 -2.94
C GLU A 90 -29.03 1.18 -3.44
N HIS A 91 -28.26 1.55 -4.46
CA HIS A 91 -27.25 0.67 -5.06
C HIS A 91 -26.20 0.21 -4.04
N GLU A 92 -25.81 1.09 -3.11
CA GLU A 92 -24.84 0.78 -2.04
C GLU A 92 -25.37 -0.30 -1.08
N ASP A 93 -26.63 -0.21 -0.66
CA ASP A 93 -27.23 -1.20 0.22
C ASP A 93 -27.38 -2.57 -0.48
N LEU A 94 -27.69 -2.59 -1.78
CA LEU A 94 -27.75 -3.84 -2.56
C LEU A 94 -26.37 -4.50 -2.67
N MET A 95 -25.31 -3.72 -2.94
CA MET A 95 -23.95 -4.25 -2.94
C MET A 95 -23.55 -4.80 -1.57
N ASN A 96 -23.89 -4.07 -0.50
CA ASN A 96 -23.62 -4.48 0.87
C ASN A 96 -24.35 -5.78 1.26
N ILE A 97 -25.55 -6.04 0.72
CA ILE A 97 -26.24 -7.32 0.88
C ILE A 97 -25.39 -8.47 0.32
N PHE A 98 -24.88 -8.34 -0.90
CA PHE A 98 -24.08 -9.40 -1.52
C PHE A 98 -22.74 -9.61 -0.81
N CYS A 99 -22.10 -8.53 -0.34
CA CYS A 99 -20.90 -8.63 0.49
C CYS A 99 -21.20 -9.36 1.81
N LEU A 100 -22.30 -9.02 2.50
CA LEU A 100 -22.68 -9.67 3.75
C LEU A 100 -23.04 -11.14 3.55
N VAL A 101 -23.73 -11.49 2.46
CA VAL A 101 -24.03 -12.89 2.09
C VAL A 101 -22.76 -13.71 1.91
N ASP A 102 -21.75 -13.14 1.24
CA ASP A 102 -20.45 -13.77 1.03
C ASP A 102 -19.65 -13.91 2.33
N GLU A 103 -19.60 -12.86 3.16
CA GLU A 103 -18.95 -12.89 4.48
C GLU A 103 -19.56 -13.90 5.43
N TRP A 104 -20.89 -14.01 5.41
CA TRP A 104 -21.64 -14.94 6.25
C TRP A 104 -21.67 -16.36 5.70
N GLY A 105 -21.24 -16.56 4.46
CA GLY A 105 -21.23 -17.84 3.76
C GLY A 105 -22.63 -18.36 3.42
N VAL A 106 -23.62 -17.47 3.28
CA VAL A 106 -25.00 -17.84 2.98
C VAL A 106 -25.11 -18.33 1.53
N ASP A 107 -25.99 -19.29 1.26
CA ASP A 107 -26.20 -19.84 -0.07
C ASP A 107 -26.61 -18.73 -1.08
N ARG A 108 -25.76 -18.53 -2.08
CA ARG A 108 -25.92 -17.51 -3.13
C ARG A 108 -27.19 -17.73 -3.96
N GLU A 109 -27.69 -18.97 -4.06
CA GLU A 109 -28.93 -19.26 -4.80
C GLU A 109 -30.15 -18.57 -4.17
N LEU A 110 -30.13 -18.32 -2.86
CA LEU A 110 -31.23 -17.63 -2.15
C LEU A 110 -31.40 -16.17 -2.60
N PHE A 111 -30.31 -15.57 -3.09
CA PHE A 111 -30.24 -14.16 -3.50
C PHE A 111 -30.09 -13.97 -5.01
N ALA A 112 -30.02 -15.05 -5.79
CA ALA A 112 -29.93 -15.01 -7.25
C ALA A 112 -31.04 -14.16 -7.92
N PRO A 113 -32.32 -14.20 -7.48
CA PRO A 113 -33.39 -13.38 -8.06
C PRO A 113 -33.20 -11.87 -7.90
N PHE A 114 -32.35 -11.43 -6.96
CA PHE A 114 -32.08 -10.01 -6.71
C PHE A 114 -30.86 -9.49 -7.50
N ARG A 115 -30.22 -10.37 -8.30
CA ARG A 115 -29.05 -10.01 -9.10
C ARG A 115 -29.39 -9.22 -10.36
N ASP A 116 -30.53 -9.51 -10.98
CA ASP A 116 -30.95 -8.83 -12.20
C ASP A 116 -31.29 -7.35 -11.94
N PRO A 117 -32.05 -6.97 -10.88
CA PRO A 117 -32.23 -5.57 -10.51
C PRO A 117 -30.92 -4.82 -10.21
N LEU A 118 -29.93 -5.50 -9.63
CA LEU A 118 -28.59 -4.93 -9.41
C LEU A 118 -27.87 -4.70 -10.74
N LYS A 119 -27.96 -5.66 -11.66
CA LYS A 119 -27.35 -5.56 -12.99
C LYS A 119 -27.99 -4.46 -13.82
N ASP A 120 -29.31 -4.32 -13.78
CA ASP A 120 -30.06 -3.26 -14.46
C ASP A 120 -29.67 -1.88 -13.90
N LYS A 121 -29.53 -1.74 -12.58
CA LYS A 121 -29.04 -0.50 -11.96
C LYS A 121 -27.59 -0.17 -12.36
N ILE A 122 -26.72 -1.19 -12.49
CA ILE A 122 -25.35 -1.01 -12.97
C ILE A 122 -25.32 -0.63 -14.46
N ASP A 123 -26.16 -1.25 -15.28
CA ASP A 123 -26.20 -1.00 -16.72
C ASP A 123 -26.82 0.37 -17.04
N VAL A 124 -27.82 0.84 -16.27
CA VAL A 124 -28.30 2.23 -16.33
C VAL A 124 -27.19 3.25 -16.02
N ILE A 125 -26.33 2.97 -15.03
CA ILE A 125 -25.18 3.82 -14.72
C ILE A 125 -24.17 3.82 -15.87
N LYS A 126 -23.95 2.68 -16.53
CA LYS A 126 -23.07 2.59 -17.71
C LYS A 126 -23.64 3.33 -18.91
N ASP A 127 -24.94 3.22 -19.17
CA ASP A 127 -25.61 3.87 -20.29
C ASP A 127 -25.58 5.40 -20.16
N TYR A 128 -25.83 5.91 -18.94
CA TYR A 128 -25.61 7.33 -18.60
C TYR A 128 -24.16 7.76 -18.86
N TRP A 129 -23.19 6.90 -18.54
CA TRP A 129 -21.76 7.14 -18.77
C TRP A 129 -21.40 7.26 -20.25
N THR A 130 -21.96 6.41 -21.11
CA THR A 130 -21.75 6.46 -22.57
C THR A 130 -22.37 7.71 -23.19
N ALA A 131 -23.59 8.07 -22.79
CA ALA A 131 -24.27 9.27 -23.30
C ALA A 131 -23.55 10.58 -22.88
N GLU A 132 -22.94 10.61 -21.71
CA GLU A 132 -22.21 11.78 -21.22
C GLU A 132 -20.82 11.97 -21.88
N GLN A 133 -20.18 10.88 -22.31
CA GLN A 133 -18.94 10.92 -23.10
C GLN A 133 -19.18 11.51 -24.49
N GLU A 134 -20.25 11.11 -25.18
CA GLU A 134 -20.63 11.67 -26.49
C GLU A 134 -20.97 13.18 -26.41
N GLY A 135 -21.58 13.62 -25.30
CA GLY A 135 -21.84 15.04 -25.05
C GLY A 135 -20.59 15.87 -24.73
N LYS A 136 -19.58 15.28 -24.09
CA LYS A 136 -18.30 15.95 -23.76
C LYS A 136 -17.37 16.07 -24.97
N ASP A 137 -17.43 15.12 -25.89
CA ASP A 137 -16.66 15.18 -27.15
C ASP A 137 -17.19 16.27 -28.10
N ALA A 138 -18.50 16.53 -28.09
CA ALA A 138 -19.10 17.65 -28.82
C ALA A 138 -18.68 19.02 -28.23
N PHE A 139 -18.51 19.12 -26.91
CA PHE A 139 -18.16 20.39 -26.24
C PHE A 139 -16.69 20.79 -26.39
N LYS A 140 -15.78 19.82 -26.61
CA LYS A 140 -14.36 20.08 -26.84
C LYS A 140 -14.03 20.63 -28.23
N ALA A 141 -14.95 20.52 -29.20
CA ALA A 141 -14.70 20.98 -30.57
C ALA A 141 -14.88 22.50 -30.76
N ASP A 142 -15.62 23.19 -29.86
CA ASP A 142 -16.05 24.58 -30.08
C ASP A 142 -15.35 25.63 -29.19
N GLY A 143 -14.47 25.21 -28.26
CA GLY A 143 -13.99 26.05 -27.15
C GLY A 143 -12.56 26.59 -27.21
N GLU A 144 -11.97 26.79 -28.39
CA GLU A 144 -10.60 27.32 -28.51
C GLU A 144 -10.57 28.59 -29.39
N LYS A 145 -10.92 29.73 -28.78
CA LYS A 145 -10.53 31.08 -29.21
C LYS A 145 -10.84 32.11 -28.11
N ASP A 146 -9.90 33.03 -27.94
CA ASP A 146 -9.97 34.31 -27.21
C ASP A 146 -9.80 34.26 -25.68
N GLU A 147 -8.62 34.65 -25.18
CA GLU A 147 -8.34 36.03 -24.74
C GLU A 147 -6.99 36.09 -23.99
N MET A 148 -6.02 36.79 -24.60
CA MET A 148 -4.80 37.30 -23.98
C MET A 148 -4.89 38.82 -23.96
N SER A 149 -4.96 39.44 -22.78
CA SER A 149 -4.43 40.77 -22.41
C SER A 149 -5.06 41.15 -21.06
N SER A 150 -4.33 41.48 -20.00
CA SER A 150 -3.65 42.77 -19.82
C SER A 150 -3.09 42.81 -18.40
N ILE A 151 -1.89 43.32 -18.18
CA ILE A 151 -1.57 44.46 -17.27
C ILE A 151 -0.04 44.54 -17.08
N GLN A 152 0.42 45.78 -17.05
CA GLN A 152 1.74 46.31 -17.30
C GLN A 152 2.68 46.34 -16.07
N THR A 153 3.97 46.15 -16.39
CA THR A 153 5.20 46.83 -15.92
C THR A 153 5.21 47.61 -14.60
N SER A 154 6.21 47.34 -13.76
CA SER A 154 7.17 48.37 -13.32
C SER A 154 8.48 47.75 -12.82
N THR A 155 9.58 48.28 -13.32
CA THR A 155 10.98 48.04 -12.97
C THR A 155 11.37 48.73 -11.66
N ASP A 156 12.35 48.16 -10.93
CA ASP A 156 13.43 48.93 -10.31
C ASP A 156 14.65 48.05 -9.96
N VAL A 157 15.83 48.65 -10.10
CA VAL A 157 17.17 48.04 -10.14
C VAL A 157 18.03 48.60 -9.00
N MET A 158 19.05 47.83 -8.57
CA MET A 158 20.33 48.19 -7.89
C MET A 158 20.42 47.86 -6.37
N PRO A 159 21.63 47.67 -5.79
CA PRO A 159 22.82 46.99 -6.29
C PRO A 159 23.53 46.10 -5.21
N ASN A 160 24.65 45.51 -5.64
CA ASN A 160 25.50 44.51 -5.01
C ASN A 160 26.67 45.13 -4.20
N GLU A 161 26.93 44.68 -2.97
CA GLU A 161 28.22 44.73 -2.23
C GLU A 161 28.18 43.52 -1.28
N GLY A 162 29.14 42.60 -1.17
CA GLY A 162 30.58 42.77 -1.10
C GLY A 162 31.07 42.13 0.19
N ASP A 163 31.83 41.03 0.05
CA ASP A 163 32.97 40.62 0.87
C ASP A 163 32.95 39.29 1.66
N SER A 164 34.16 38.78 1.75
CA SER A 164 34.62 37.41 1.83
C SER A 164 35.04 36.99 3.25
N ASN A 165 34.71 35.75 3.67
CA ASN A 165 35.61 34.86 4.41
C ASN A 165 34.95 33.51 4.77
N ILE A 166 35.58 32.42 4.33
CA ILE A 166 35.19 31.03 4.58
C ILE A 166 36.07 30.47 5.71
N PRO A 167 35.51 29.90 6.79
CA PRO A 167 36.25 28.99 7.67
C PRO A 167 35.91 27.52 7.37
N VAL A 168 36.97 26.76 7.09
CA VAL A 168 37.01 25.31 6.88
C VAL A 168 36.59 24.54 8.13
N ILE A 169 35.66 23.59 7.99
CA ILE A 169 35.13 22.72 9.05
C ILE A 169 36.04 21.49 9.26
N PRO A 170 36.42 21.12 10.50
CA PRO A 170 37.13 19.87 10.76
C PRO A 170 36.17 18.67 10.82
N ALA A 171 36.52 17.62 10.08
CA ALA A 171 35.77 16.37 9.92
C ALA A 171 35.50 15.63 11.25
N LYS A 172 34.23 15.25 11.50
CA LYS A 172 33.85 14.33 12.57
C LYS A 172 33.88 12.88 12.08
N LYS A 173 34.48 12.02 12.91
CA LYS A 173 34.79 10.61 12.69
C LYS A 173 33.54 9.77 12.34
N SER A 174 33.68 8.91 11.32
CA SER A 174 32.67 7.94 10.92
C SER A 174 32.46 6.87 12.00
N ILE A 175 31.19 6.59 12.30
CA ILE A 175 30.75 5.49 13.14
C ILE A 175 30.31 4.37 12.19
N ALA A 176 30.92 3.19 12.28
CA ALA A 176 30.59 2.06 11.42
C ALA A 176 29.18 1.52 11.71
N PRO A 177 28.36 1.23 10.68
CA PRO A 177 27.03 0.65 10.90
C PRO A 177 27.16 -0.84 11.24
N ARG A 178 26.65 -1.20 12.42
CA ARG A 178 26.50 -2.59 12.90
C ARG A 178 25.27 -3.21 12.24
N VAL A 179 25.47 -3.94 11.14
CA VAL A 179 24.40 -4.69 10.46
C VAL A 179 24.07 -5.95 11.27
N GLU A 180 22.90 -5.96 11.92
CA GLU A 180 22.30 -7.20 12.45
C GLU A 180 21.62 -8.01 11.34
N LYS A 181 21.85 -9.32 11.37
CA LYS A 181 21.49 -10.28 10.31
C LYS A 181 19.99 -10.39 10.13
N LYS A 182 19.44 -9.78 9.08
CA LYS A 182 18.11 -10.13 8.55
C LYS A 182 18.12 -11.60 8.10
N ARG A 183 17.25 -12.44 8.66
CA ARG A 183 16.93 -13.77 8.11
C ARG A 183 16.30 -13.58 6.73
N ARG A 184 17.10 -13.63 5.68
CA ARG A 184 16.62 -13.79 4.31
C ARG A 184 15.82 -15.10 4.24
N GLN A 185 14.56 -15.04 3.83
CA GLN A 185 13.88 -16.22 3.31
C GLN A 185 14.80 -16.82 2.24
N LYS A 186 15.14 -18.10 2.38
CA LYS A 186 16.14 -18.73 1.51
C LYS A 186 15.52 -18.90 0.13
N ILE A 187 16.18 -18.37 -0.89
CA ILE A 187 15.86 -18.55 -2.32
C ILE A 187 15.49 -20.01 -2.66
N SER A 188 16.06 -20.97 -1.92
CA SER A 188 15.71 -22.40 -1.95
C SER A 188 14.20 -22.70 -1.88
N ASP A 189 13.42 -21.95 -1.08
CA ASP A 189 12.00 -22.28 -0.86
C ASP A 189 11.12 -21.79 -2.02
N TYR A 190 11.49 -20.69 -2.67
CA TYR A 190 10.88 -20.23 -3.92
C TYR A 190 11.14 -21.22 -5.07
N LEU A 191 12.39 -21.68 -5.21
CA LEU A 191 12.76 -22.66 -6.24
C LEU A 191 12.10 -24.03 -6.01
N LYS A 192 11.80 -24.43 -4.76
CA LYS A 192 11.04 -25.68 -4.50
C LYS A 192 9.58 -25.61 -4.95
N GLN A 193 8.97 -24.42 -4.91
CA GLN A 193 7.53 -24.25 -5.17
C GLN A 193 7.24 -23.88 -6.62
N MET A 194 8.18 -23.22 -7.30
CA MET A 194 7.95 -22.58 -8.61
C MET A 194 8.98 -22.96 -9.69
N ALA A 195 9.91 -23.91 -9.45
CA ALA A 195 10.88 -24.32 -10.47
C ALA A 195 10.20 -25.10 -11.62
N THR A 196 10.64 -24.81 -12.86
CA THR A 196 10.32 -25.64 -14.01
C THR A 196 10.95 -27.04 -13.88
N PRO A 197 10.39 -28.09 -14.50
CA PRO A 197 10.93 -29.46 -14.43
C PRO A 197 12.41 -29.58 -14.81
N GLU A 198 12.88 -28.69 -15.69
CA GLU A 198 14.27 -28.62 -16.15
C GLU A 198 15.25 -28.09 -15.08
N ILE A 199 14.81 -27.13 -14.25
CA ILE A 199 15.59 -26.57 -13.14
C ILE A 199 15.67 -27.61 -12.01
N GLU A 200 14.57 -28.32 -11.73
CA GLU A 200 14.57 -29.37 -10.70
C GLU A 200 15.47 -30.55 -11.09
N ALA A 201 15.56 -30.92 -12.37
CA ALA A 201 16.47 -31.96 -12.84
C ALA A 201 17.96 -31.66 -12.52
N GLN A 202 18.34 -30.37 -12.49
CA GLN A 202 19.71 -29.94 -12.16
C GLN A 202 19.94 -29.79 -10.65
N LEU A 203 18.92 -29.37 -9.89
CA LEU A 203 19.02 -29.15 -8.44
C LEU A 203 18.81 -30.42 -7.60
N ALA A 204 18.01 -31.39 -8.07
CA ALA A 204 17.73 -32.66 -7.38
C ALA A 204 18.97 -33.47 -6.98
N PRO A 205 19.98 -33.71 -7.86
CA PRO A 205 21.18 -34.46 -7.46
C PRO A 205 22.02 -33.73 -6.42
N LEU A 206 22.10 -32.40 -6.48
CA LEU A 206 22.83 -31.59 -5.50
C LEU A 206 22.13 -31.59 -4.14
N ARG A 207 20.79 -31.52 -4.11
CA ARG A 207 19.98 -31.64 -2.89
C ARG A 207 20.13 -33.03 -2.25
N ALA A 208 20.15 -34.10 -3.06
CA ALA A 208 20.40 -35.45 -2.59
C ALA A 208 21.81 -35.58 -1.98
N ALA A 209 22.85 -35.06 -2.64
CA ALA A 209 24.22 -35.11 -2.17
C ALA A 209 24.45 -34.35 -0.85
N VAL A 210 23.74 -33.22 -0.64
CA VAL A 210 23.75 -32.47 0.64
C VAL A 210 23.03 -33.26 1.74
N LYS A 211 21.93 -33.93 1.40
CA LYS A 211 21.16 -34.77 2.33
C LYS A 211 21.98 -35.97 2.79
N GLU A 212 22.62 -36.68 1.86
CA GLU A 212 23.49 -37.84 2.14
C GLU A 212 24.65 -37.47 3.07
N CYS A 213 25.35 -36.35 2.82
CA CYS A 213 26.39 -35.88 3.73
C CYS A 213 25.85 -35.47 5.10
N GLY A 214 24.65 -34.88 5.15
CA GLY A 214 23.97 -34.53 6.39
C GLY A 214 23.50 -35.75 7.20
N ASP A 215 23.13 -36.83 6.53
CA ASP A 215 22.78 -38.12 7.14
C ASP A 215 24.04 -38.83 7.65
N LEU A 216 25.13 -38.82 6.88
CA LEU A 216 26.44 -39.35 7.31
C LEU A 216 26.97 -38.67 8.58
N ILE A 217 26.83 -37.35 8.70
CA ILE A 217 27.22 -36.63 9.93
C ILE A 217 26.35 -37.05 11.12
N ARG A 218 25.06 -37.32 10.91
CA ARG A 218 24.15 -37.79 11.96
C ARG A 218 24.52 -39.22 12.40
N ASP A 219 24.85 -40.08 11.45
CA ASP A 219 25.30 -41.46 11.72
C ASP A 219 26.65 -41.51 12.43
N LEU A 220 27.61 -40.67 12.01
CA LEU A 220 28.92 -40.57 12.66
C LEU A 220 28.81 -40.04 14.10
N LYS A 221 27.88 -39.10 14.35
CA LYS A 221 27.56 -38.63 15.70
C LYS A 221 26.86 -39.71 16.54
N ALA A 222 25.94 -40.48 15.95
CA ALA A 222 25.26 -41.58 16.64
C ALA A 222 26.20 -42.73 17.00
N LYS A 223 27.21 -43.00 16.16
CA LYS A 223 28.21 -44.06 16.37
C LYS A 223 29.40 -43.62 17.24
N GLY A 224 29.41 -42.38 17.74
CA GLY A 224 30.49 -41.87 18.59
C GLY A 224 31.85 -41.78 17.87
N ALA A 225 31.85 -41.49 16.57
CA ALA A 225 33.06 -41.41 15.77
C ALA A 225 34.00 -40.29 16.24
N ALA A 226 35.29 -40.41 15.91
CA ALA A 226 36.29 -39.43 16.28
C ALA A 226 35.95 -38.04 15.73
N LYS A 227 36.19 -37.00 16.55
CA LYS A 227 35.93 -35.60 16.20
C LYS A 227 36.54 -35.19 14.85
N VAL A 228 37.70 -35.77 14.51
CA VAL A 228 38.41 -35.53 13.24
C VAL A 228 37.59 -35.96 12.02
N ASP A 229 36.86 -37.07 12.10
CA ASP A 229 36.06 -37.58 10.99
C ASP A 229 34.74 -36.81 10.84
N ILE A 230 34.20 -36.32 11.96
CA ILE A 230 33.06 -35.40 11.97
C ILE A 230 33.46 -34.06 11.34
N ASP A 231 34.62 -33.51 11.69
CA ASP A 231 35.08 -32.23 11.16
C ASP A 231 35.38 -32.32 9.65
N LYS A 232 35.99 -33.41 9.18
CA LYS A 232 36.20 -33.67 7.74
C LYS A 232 34.87 -33.73 6.97
N THR A 233 33.88 -34.46 7.48
CA THR A 233 32.57 -34.56 6.83
C THR A 233 31.77 -33.25 6.90
N VAL A 234 31.97 -32.43 7.94
CA VAL A 234 31.39 -31.08 8.02
C VAL A 234 32.01 -30.14 6.99
N VAL A 235 33.33 -30.24 6.71
CA VAL A 235 33.97 -29.48 5.64
C VAL A 235 33.40 -29.86 4.28
N GLU A 236 33.25 -31.17 4.02
CA GLU A 236 32.61 -31.69 2.80
C GLU A 236 31.15 -31.21 2.66
N LEU A 237 30.38 -31.23 3.75
CA LEU A 237 29.00 -30.71 3.77
C LEU A 237 28.96 -29.21 3.44
N LYS A 238 29.90 -28.41 3.95
CA LYS A 238 29.99 -26.98 3.66
C LYS A 238 30.32 -26.74 2.18
N ALA A 239 31.25 -27.51 1.61
CA ALA A 239 31.58 -27.43 0.20
C ALA A 239 30.37 -27.75 -0.68
N ARG A 240 29.63 -28.84 -0.39
CA ARG A 240 28.42 -29.21 -1.14
C ARG A 240 27.28 -28.22 -1.00
N LYS A 241 27.13 -27.59 0.18
CA LYS A 241 26.18 -26.49 0.37
C LYS A 241 26.56 -25.26 -0.44
N CYS A 242 27.84 -24.92 -0.51
CA CYS A 242 28.34 -23.82 -1.33
C CYS A 242 28.01 -24.05 -2.81
N CYS A 243 28.30 -25.24 -3.34
CA CYS A 243 27.98 -25.59 -4.73
C CYS A 243 26.46 -25.58 -5.00
N LEU A 244 25.63 -26.05 -4.07
CA LEU A 244 24.18 -25.97 -4.20
C LEU A 244 23.71 -24.52 -4.23
N GLU A 245 24.18 -23.68 -3.31
CA GLU A 245 23.80 -22.26 -3.25
C GLU A 245 24.26 -21.49 -4.50
N GLU A 246 25.49 -21.73 -4.98
CA GLU A 246 26.00 -21.15 -6.23
C GLU A 246 25.17 -21.56 -7.45
N THR A 247 24.77 -22.84 -7.52
CA THR A 247 23.95 -23.36 -8.63
C THR A 247 22.51 -22.84 -8.52
N GLU A 248 21.93 -22.76 -7.31
CA GLU A 248 20.62 -22.15 -7.08
C GLU A 248 20.62 -20.66 -7.46
N ILE A 249 21.70 -19.93 -7.19
CA ILE A 249 21.85 -18.52 -7.61
C ILE A 249 22.03 -18.40 -9.13
N ALA A 250 22.77 -19.33 -9.75
CA ALA A 250 23.00 -19.32 -11.20
C ALA A 250 21.76 -19.72 -12.02
N LEU A 251 20.96 -20.65 -11.49
CA LEU A 251 19.72 -21.16 -12.09
C LEU A 251 18.47 -20.41 -11.65
N ALA A 252 18.55 -19.61 -10.58
CA ALA A 252 17.54 -18.62 -10.32
C ALA A 252 17.38 -17.78 -11.60
N PRO A 253 16.15 -17.60 -12.11
CA PRO A 253 15.95 -16.83 -13.31
C PRO A 253 16.61 -15.47 -13.10
N LYS A 254 17.69 -15.20 -13.84
CA LYS A 254 18.40 -13.91 -13.84
C LYS A 254 17.44 -12.76 -14.20
N GLU A 255 16.29 -13.12 -14.75
CA GLU A 255 15.16 -12.27 -15.05
C GLU A 255 13.85 -13.01 -14.69
N ALA A 256 13.49 -13.06 -13.42
CA ALA A 256 12.18 -12.50 -13.12
C ALA A 256 12.42 -11.01 -12.90
N SER A 257 12.92 -10.30 -13.93
CA SER A 257 13.12 -8.86 -13.85
C SER A 257 11.76 -8.30 -13.49
N PHE A 258 11.67 -7.68 -12.31
CA PHE A 258 10.43 -7.10 -11.83
C PHE A 258 9.95 -6.10 -12.88
N ASP A 259 8.97 -6.51 -13.67
CA ASP A 259 8.39 -5.69 -14.71
C ASP A 259 7.31 -4.84 -14.04
N ARG A 260 7.74 -3.67 -13.57
CA ARG A 260 6.89 -2.70 -12.90
C ARG A 260 5.63 -2.40 -13.72
N LEU A 261 5.76 -2.27 -15.04
CA LEU A 261 4.63 -1.96 -15.93
C LEU A 261 3.62 -3.11 -15.96
N LYS A 262 4.08 -4.37 -16.06
CA LYS A 262 3.19 -5.53 -16.00
C LYS A 262 2.50 -5.67 -14.65
N LEU A 263 3.21 -5.38 -13.56
CA LEU A 263 2.61 -5.42 -12.23
C LEU A 263 1.57 -4.31 -12.06
N GLU A 264 1.90 -3.08 -12.44
CA GLU A 264 0.98 -1.94 -12.35
C GLU A 264 -0.27 -2.18 -13.21
N ASP A 265 -0.13 -2.73 -14.42
CA ASP A 265 -1.27 -3.13 -15.26
C ASP A 265 -2.14 -4.18 -14.55
N LEU A 266 -1.52 -5.21 -13.96
CA LEU A 266 -2.25 -6.24 -13.22
C LEU A 266 -3.00 -5.65 -12.01
N LEU A 267 -2.34 -4.80 -11.22
CA LEU A 267 -2.92 -4.19 -10.02
C LEU A 267 -4.10 -3.27 -10.37
N LYS A 268 -3.97 -2.47 -11.43
CA LYS A 268 -5.07 -1.62 -11.93
C LYS A 268 -6.22 -2.46 -12.50
N ARG A 269 -5.93 -3.43 -13.36
CA ARG A 269 -6.95 -4.31 -13.98
C ARG A 269 -7.71 -5.18 -12.98
N ARG A 270 -7.08 -5.53 -11.87
CA ARG A 270 -7.70 -6.29 -10.77
C ARG A 270 -8.21 -5.39 -9.65
N PHE A 271 -8.15 -4.07 -9.85
CA PHE A 271 -8.61 -3.05 -8.92
C PHE A 271 -8.07 -3.27 -7.49
N PHE A 272 -6.75 -3.45 -7.38
CA PHE A 272 -6.05 -3.39 -6.09
C PHE A 272 -5.94 -1.94 -5.62
N TYR A 273 -5.47 -1.06 -6.50
CA TYR A 273 -5.55 0.38 -6.33
C TYR A 273 -5.72 1.03 -7.69
N ASP A 274 -6.27 2.24 -7.71
CA ASP A 274 -6.28 3.10 -8.88
C ASP A 274 -6.07 4.57 -8.47
N GLN A 275 -5.82 5.46 -9.44
CA GLN A 275 -5.62 6.86 -9.17
C GLN A 275 -6.91 7.51 -8.63
N SER A 276 -6.80 8.22 -7.50
CA SER A 276 -7.96 8.91 -6.93
C SER A 276 -8.49 9.97 -7.89
N PHE A 277 -9.81 10.05 -8.01
CA PHE A 277 -10.50 10.98 -8.91
C PHE A 277 -10.11 10.82 -10.39
N ALA A 278 -9.78 9.61 -10.85
CA ALA A 278 -9.38 9.34 -12.24
C ALA A 278 -10.36 9.95 -13.28
N ILE A 279 -11.66 9.97 -12.99
CA ILE A 279 -12.70 10.53 -13.87
C ILE A 279 -12.63 12.06 -14.03
N TYR A 280 -11.93 12.75 -13.13
CA TYR A 280 -11.71 14.20 -13.14
C TYR A 280 -10.30 14.58 -13.62
N GLY A 281 -9.56 13.64 -14.22
CA GLY A 281 -8.17 13.84 -14.63
C GLY A 281 -7.13 13.33 -13.62
N GLY A 282 -7.59 12.86 -12.45
CA GLY A 282 -6.74 12.28 -11.41
C GLY A 282 -5.86 13.29 -10.68
N VAL A 283 -5.54 13.01 -9.43
CA VAL A 283 -4.58 13.81 -8.66
C VAL A 283 -3.33 12.98 -8.41
N ALA A 284 -2.17 13.47 -8.82
CA ALA A 284 -0.91 12.76 -8.63
C ALA A 284 -0.61 12.58 -7.12
N GLY A 285 -0.18 11.38 -6.73
CA GLY A 285 0.13 11.05 -5.34
C GLY A 285 -1.07 10.63 -4.47
N LEU A 286 -2.30 10.69 -5.00
CA LEU A 286 -3.50 10.16 -4.35
C LEU A 286 -3.99 8.89 -5.06
N TYR A 287 -4.26 7.85 -4.26
CA TYR A 287 -4.71 6.54 -4.76
C TYR A 287 -5.83 5.98 -3.90
N ASP A 288 -6.83 5.41 -4.58
CA ASP A 288 -7.96 4.73 -3.96
C ASP A 288 -7.72 3.21 -4.03
N PHE A 289 -7.89 2.54 -2.89
CA PHE A 289 -7.76 1.08 -2.82
C PHE A 289 -9.10 0.42 -3.18
N GLY A 290 -9.07 -0.51 -4.15
CA GLY A 290 -10.23 -1.33 -4.48
C GLY A 290 -10.38 -2.52 -3.54
N PRO A 291 -11.37 -3.41 -3.76
CA PRO A 291 -11.72 -4.47 -2.81
C PRO A 291 -10.55 -5.36 -2.40
N MET A 292 -9.77 -5.82 -3.39
CA MET A 292 -8.62 -6.70 -3.15
C MET A 292 -7.48 -5.96 -2.42
N GLY A 293 -7.28 -4.67 -2.71
CA GLY A 293 -6.31 -3.84 -2.04
C GLY A 293 -6.68 -3.54 -0.59
N CYS A 294 -7.96 -3.29 -0.33
CA CYS A 294 -8.51 -3.11 1.02
C CYS A 294 -8.31 -4.37 1.87
N SER A 295 -8.68 -5.56 1.36
CA SER A 295 -8.46 -6.82 2.07
C SER A 295 -6.97 -7.08 2.34
N LEU A 296 -6.11 -6.82 1.36
CA LEU A 296 -4.66 -6.96 1.53
C LEU A 296 -4.12 -6.01 2.62
N LYS A 297 -4.52 -4.73 2.57
CA LYS A 297 -4.12 -3.71 3.56
C LYS A 297 -4.55 -4.11 4.97
N VAL A 298 -5.80 -4.57 5.13
CA VAL A 298 -6.31 -5.04 6.43
C VAL A 298 -5.50 -6.23 6.94
N ASN A 299 -5.23 -7.22 6.09
CA ASN A 299 -4.43 -8.38 6.48
C ASN A 299 -3.00 -8.00 6.90
N MET A 300 -2.38 -7.06 6.18
CA MET A 300 -1.05 -6.54 6.55
C MET A 300 -1.06 -5.81 7.90
N LEU A 301 -2.07 -4.96 8.14
CA LEU A 301 -2.22 -4.25 9.41
C LEU A 301 -2.48 -5.21 10.58
N GLN A 302 -3.31 -6.23 10.37
CA GLN A 302 -3.57 -7.26 11.37
C GLN A 302 -2.30 -8.03 11.73
N GLU A 303 -1.48 -8.40 10.75
CA GLU A 303 -0.23 -9.10 11.01
C GLU A 303 0.77 -8.20 11.74
N TRP A 304 0.84 -6.92 11.38
CA TRP A 304 1.65 -5.93 12.09
C TRP A 304 1.21 -5.78 13.56
N ARG A 305 -0.10 -5.67 13.82
CA ARG A 305 -0.66 -5.60 15.18
C ARG A 305 -0.34 -6.85 15.99
N LYS A 306 -0.49 -8.04 15.39
CA LYS A 306 -0.13 -9.30 16.05
C LYS A 306 1.35 -9.33 16.42
N HIS A 307 2.22 -8.91 15.50
CA HIS A 307 3.65 -9.00 15.71
C HIS A 307 4.21 -7.97 16.69
N PHE A 308 3.74 -6.72 16.67
CA PHE A 308 4.29 -5.68 17.54
C PHE A 308 3.42 -5.42 18.77
N ILE A 309 2.12 -5.16 18.58
CA ILE A 309 1.25 -4.75 19.68
C ILE A 309 1.01 -5.91 20.63
N LEU A 310 0.57 -7.07 20.11
CA LEU A 310 0.19 -8.20 20.95
C LEU A 310 1.41 -8.95 21.54
N GLN A 311 2.49 -9.13 20.76
CA GLN A 311 3.68 -9.84 21.27
C GLN A 311 4.50 -8.99 22.24
N GLU A 312 4.62 -7.68 22.02
CA GLU A 312 5.41 -6.79 22.88
C GLU A 312 4.56 -6.09 23.96
N GLY A 313 3.23 -6.27 23.94
CA GLY A 313 2.31 -5.70 24.92
C GLY A 313 2.21 -4.17 24.85
N MET A 314 2.25 -3.61 23.65
CA MET A 314 2.17 -2.15 23.44
C MET A 314 0.74 -1.62 23.62
N LEU A 315 0.62 -0.34 23.99
CA LEU A 315 -0.66 0.37 24.07
C LEU A 315 -0.95 1.03 22.71
N GLU A 316 -1.99 0.56 22.03
CA GLU A 316 -2.48 1.17 20.79
C GLU A 316 -3.40 2.36 21.11
N VAL A 317 -3.17 3.50 20.46
CA VAL A 317 -4.02 4.70 20.55
C VAL A 317 -4.26 5.23 19.14
N ASP A 318 -5.50 5.61 18.84
CA ASP A 318 -5.87 6.28 17.60
C ASP A 318 -6.03 7.78 17.85
N CYS A 319 -5.36 8.60 17.04
CA CYS A 319 -5.25 10.05 17.21
C CYS A 319 -5.81 10.78 15.99
N THR A 320 -6.26 12.02 16.19
CA THR A 320 -6.82 12.84 15.10
C THR A 320 -5.74 13.25 14.09
N SER A 321 -6.07 13.20 12.79
CA SER A 321 -5.15 13.66 11.72
C SER A 321 -4.96 15.18 11.69
N LEU A 322 -5.98 15.94 12.12
CA LEU A 322 -5.89 17.39 12.23
C LEU A 322 -5.13 17.76 13.51
N THR A 323 -4.02 18.47 13.35
CA THR A 323 -3.16 18.85 14.47
C THR A 323 -3.03 20.38 14.53
N PRO A 324 -3.22 21.01 15.71
CA PRO A 324 -3.06 22.46 15.85
C PRO A 324 -1.59 22.88 15.64
N GLU A 325 -1.39 24.06 15.05
CA GLU A 325 -0.05 24.57 14.70
C GLU A 325 0.89 24.64 15.92
N SER A 326 0.36 24.95 17.11
CA SER A 326 1.15 25.04 18.34
C SER A 326 1.86 23.73 18.70
N ALA A 327 1.22 22.58 18.47
CA ALA A 327 1.81 21.27 18.73
C ALA A 327 2.91 20.95 17.71
N LEU A 328 2.68 21.27 16.42
CA LEU A 328 3.66 21.06 15.36
C LEU A 328 4.87 22.01 15.51
N LYS A 329 4.64 23.23 15.97
CA LYS A 329 5.70 24.19 16.30
C LYS A 329 6.55 23.71 17.48
N ALA A 330 5.91 23.22 18.54
CA ALA A 330 6.62 22.65 19.69
C ALA A 330 7.47 21.42 19.29
N SER A 331 6.97 20.59 18.36
CA SER A 331 7.72 19.44 17.83
C SER A 331 8.82 19.79 16.83
N GLY A 332 8.88 21.05 16.35
CA GLY A 332 9.86 21.52 15.35
C GLY A 332 9.52 21.18 13.89
N HIS A 333 8.37 20.57 13.60
CA HIS A 333 7.97 20.24 12.23
C HIS A 333 7.70 21.49 11.38
N VAL A 334 7.19 22.57 11.98
CA VAL A 334 6.95 23.84 11.25
C VAL A 334 8.22 24.37 10.59
N ASP A 335 9.36 24.26 11.27
CA ASP A 335 10.62 24.84 10.82
C ASP A 335 11.51 23.85 10.05
N ARG A 336 11.41 22.54 10.34
CA ARG A 336 12.34 21.52 9.82
C ARG A 336 11.72 20.52 8.85
N PHE A 337 10.39 20.43 8.76
CA PHE A 337 9.71 19.47 7.89
C PHE A 337 9.53 20.04 6.47
N ALA A 338 10.65 20.36 5.83
CA ALA A 338 10.69 20.94 4.50
C ALA A 338 11.65 20.16 3.60
N ASP A 339 11.28 20.07 2.32
CA ASP A 339 12.18 19.62 1.26
C ASP A 339 12.69 20.83 0.47
N TRP A 340 13.88 20.72 -0.11
CA TRP A 340 14.40 21.72 -1.03
C TRP A 340 13.75 21.56 -2.41
N MET A 341 13.19 22.65 -2.93
CA MET A 341 12.52 22.69 -4.23
C MET A 341 13.17 23.73 -5.14
N VAL A 342 13.28 23.40 -6.43
CA VAL A 342 13.69 24.34 -7.49
C VAL A 342 12.55 24.55 -8.48
N LYS A 343 12.48 25.74 -9.08
CA LYS A 343 11.45 26.09 -10.05
C LYS A 343 12.06 26.33 -11.42
N ASP A 344 11.35 25.93 -12.47
CA ASP A 344 11.66 26.40 -13.82
C ASP A 344 11.35 27.90 -13.91
N VAL A 345 12.34 28.69 -14.33
CA VAL A 345 12.21 30.15 -14.42
C VAL A 345 11.12 30.60 -15.40
N LYS A 346 10.80 29.80 -16.43
CA LYS A 346 9.82 30.17 -17.46
C LYS A 346 8.43 29.59 -17.22
N THR A 347 8.33 28.33 -16.81
CA THR A 347 7.03 27.66 -16.63
C THR A 347 6.50 27.72 -15.21
N GLY A 348 7.38 27.96 -14.22
CA GLY A 348 7.03 27.93 -12.81
C GLY A 348 6.83 26.53 -12.25
N GLU A 349 7.05 25.48 -13.03
CA GLU A 349 6.98 24.09 -12.56
C GLU A 349 8.00 23.85 -11.45
N CYS A 350 7.55 23.19 -10.38
CA CYS A 350 8.35 22.95 -9.19
C CYS A 350 8.86 21.51 -9.20
N PHE A 351 10.16 21.34 -8.99
CA PHE A 351 10.82 20.04 -8.89
C PHE A 351 11.51 19.92 -7.53
N ARG A 352 11.48 18.72 -6.96
CA ARG A 352 12.25 18.43 -5.75
C ARG A 352 13.74 18.31 -6.10
N SER A 353 14.58 19.10 -5.42
CA SER A 353 15.98 19.28 -5.78
C SER A 353 16.80 17.99 -5.68
N ASP A 354 16.60 17.21 -4.63
CA ASP A 354 17.26 15.91 -4.41
C ASP A 354 16.93 14.93 -5.55
N LEU A 355 15.65 14.80 -5.91
CA LEU A 355 15.20 13.90 -6.97
C LEU A 355 15.71 14.36 -8.34
N LEU A 356 15.73 15.67 -8.58
CA LEU A 356 16.27 16.25 -9.81
C LEU A 356 17.76 15.94 -9.95
N ILE A 357 18.55 16.13 -8.88
CA ILE A 357 19.98 15.82 -8.85
C ILE A 357 20.20 14.32 -9.06
N LYS A 358 19.50 13.47 -8.31
CA LYS A 358 19.60 12.01 -8.42
C LYS A 358 19.33 11.53 -9.84
N ASN A 359 18.20 11.90 -10.41
CA ASN A 359 17.81 11.49 -11.76
C ASN A 359 18.77 12.03 -12.84
N SER A 360 19.30 13.24 -12.65
CA SER A 360 20.24 13.84 -13.60
C SER A 360 21.61 13.17 -13.54
N ILE A 361 22.11 12.85 -12.35
CA ILE A 361 23.35 12.10 -12.16
C ILE A 361 23.23 10.68 -12.73
N GLU A 362 22.14 9.97 -12.45
CA GLU A 362 21.90 8.63 -13.01
C GLU A 362 21.88 8.65 -14.54
N LYS A 363 21.30 9.69 -15.15
CA LYS A 363 21.36 9.90 -16.60
C LYS A 363 22.79 10.13 -17.10
N LEU A 364 23.59 10.93 -16.39
CA LEU A 364 25.00 11.17 -16.72
C LEU A 364 25.86 9.90 -16.58
N MET A 365 25.59 9.05 -15.58
CA MET A 365 26.30 7.79 -15.38
C MET A 365 26.05 6.81 -16.53
N ASN A 366 24.83 6.81 -17.06
CA ASN A 366 24.43 5.97 -18.19
C ASN A 366 24.94 6.48 -19.55
N ASP A 367 25.34 7.75 -19.64
CA ASP A 367 25.94 8.29 -20.87
C ASP A 367 27.37 7.77 -21.05
N LYS A 368 27.65 7.25 -22.25
CA LYS A 368 28.96 6.70 -22.65
C LYS A 368 30.00 7.78 -22.93
N LYS A 369 29.59 9.04 -23.10
CA LYS A 369 30.46 10.16 -23.47
C LYS A 369 31.04 10.93 -22.27
N VAL A 370 30.62 10.62 -21.05
CA VAL A 370 31.03 11.31 -19.83
C VAL A 370 32.34 10.71 -19.28
N SER A 371 33.27 11.56 -18.87
CA SER A 371 34.57 11.14 -18.31
C SER A 371 34.41 10.38 -16.98
N ALA A 372 35.34 9.47 -16.71
CA ALA A 372 35.31 8.64 -15.50
C ALA A 372 35.38 9.47 -14.20
N GLU A 373 36.02 10.63 -14.23
CA GLU A 373 36.11 11.57 -13.10
C GLU A 373 34.75 12.16 -12.74
N VAL A 374 33.96 12.58 -13.74
CA VAL A 374 32.61 13.14 -13.53
C VAL A 374 31.63 12.07 -13.01
N LYS A 375 31.81 10.81 -13.41
CA LYS A 375 30.99 9.70 -12.88
C LYS A 375 31.28 9.43 -11.41
N LYS A 376 32.57 9.44 -11.03
CA LYS A 376 32.98 9.27 -9.64
C LYS A 376 32.49 10.43 -8.77
N ASP A 377 32.63 11.66 -9.25
CA ASP A 377 32.10 12.85 -8.56
C ASP A 377 30.57 12.75 -8.38
N GLY A 378 29.85 12.27 -9.39
CA GLY A 378 28.40 12.03 -9.30
C GLY A 378 28.02 10.96 -8.26
N GLU A 379 28.78 9.88 -8.15
CA GLU A 379 28.60 8.86 -7.12
C GLU A 379 28.84 9.43 -5.71
N ASP A 380 29.88 10.24 -5.53
CA ASP A 380 30.20 10.89 -4.25
C ASP A 380 29.09 11.88 -3.84
N VAL A 381 28.55 12.64 -4.80
CA VAL A 381 27.40 13.52 -4.60
C VAL A 381 26.15 12.73 -4.21
N LEU A 382 25.86 11.61 -4.89
CA LEU A 382 24.70 10.78 -4.59
C LEU A 382 24.79 10.16 -3.19
N ALA A 383 26.00 9.80 -2.74
CA ALA A 383 26.24 9.26 -1.40
C ALA A 383 26.00 10.29 -0.29
N CYS A 384 26.21 11.59 -0.57
CA CYS A 384 26.06 12.67 0.41
C CYS A 384 24.74 13.43 0.32
N LEU A 385 23.88 13.11 -0.66
CA LEU A 385 22.71 13.89 -1.03
C LEU A 385 21.71 14.13 0.12
N GLU A 386 21.54 13.16 1.03
CA GLU A 386 20.63 13.29 2.18
C GLU A 386 21.10 14.32 3.23
N GLY A 387 22.39 14.69 3.21
CA GLY A 387 22.99 15.61 4.19
C GLY A 387 23.15 17.05 3.72
N PHE A 388 22.76 17.35 2.47
CA PHE A 388 22.98 18.67 1.86
C PHE A 388 22.00 19.72 2.33
N ASP A 389 22.52 20.94 2.50
CA ASP A 389 21.73 22.14 2.73
C ASP A 389 21.34 22.83 1.40
N ASP A 390 20.69 23.99 1.48
CA ASP A 390 20.28 24.79 0.33
C ASP A 390 21.46 25.19 -0.57
N LYS A 391 22.61 25.51 0.04
CA LYS A 391 23.79 26.00 -0.66
C LYS A 391 24.52 24.87 -1.36
N ASP A 392 24.68 23.74 -0.68
CA ASP A 392 25.25 22.52 -1.24
C ASP A 392 24.44 22.07 -2.46
N MET A 393 23.11 22.05 -2.34
CA MET A 393 22.21 21.71 -3.45
C MET A 393 22.36 22.71 -4.61
N HIS A 394 22.43 24.01 -4.33
CA HIS A 394 22.62 25.04 -5.35
C HIS A 394 23.97 24.91 -6.06
N GLU A 395 25.04 24.64 -5.31
CA GLU A 395 26.39 24.45 -5.85
C GLU A 395 26.42 23.24 -6.78
N VAL A 396 25.82 22.12 -6.39
CA VAL A 396 25.73 20.92 -7.23
C VAL A 396 24.94 21.20 -8.51
N ILE A 397 23.77 21.84 -8.41
CA ILE A 397 22.95 22.19 -9.58
C ILE A 397 23.72 23.11 -10.55
N THR A 398 24.46 24.07 -10.02
CA THR A 398 25.24 25.03 -10.82
C THR A 398 26.48 24.39 -11.42
N ARG A 399 27.22 23.59 -10.65
CA ARG A 399 28.44 22.90 -11.08
C ARG A 399 28.17 21.94 -12.22
N PHE A 400 27.11 21.15 -12.12
CA PHE A 400 26.70 20.21 -13.17
C PHE A 400 25.78 20.85 -14.22
N LYS A 401 25.38 22.11 -14.05
CA LYS A 401 24.47 22.86 -14.92
C LYS A 401 23.17 22.10 -15.22
N PHE A 402 22.56 21.53 -14.17
CA PHE A 402 21.31 20.82 -14.31
C PHE A 402 20.19 21.76 -14.76
N LYS A 403 19.31 21.23 -15.62
CA LYS A 403 18.20 21.95 -16.23
C LYS A 403 16.89 21.25 -15.95
N SER A 404 15.77 21.95 -16.20
CA SER A 404 14.44 21.34 -16.12
C SER A 404 14.36 20.10 -17.01
N PRO A 405 13.94 18.92 -16.48
CA PRO A 405 13.87 17.68 -17.25
C PRO A 405 12.87 17.71 -18.42
N ILE A 406 11.87 18.59 -18.34
CA ILE A 406 10.75 18.66 -19.29
C ILE A 406 11.05 19.68 -20.38
N THR A 407 11.50 20.87 -19.99
CA THR A 407 11.61 22.04 -20.88
C THR A 407 13.06 22.37 -21.25
N GLY A 408 14.05 21.87 -20.50
CA GLY A 408 15.45 22.23 -20.65
C GLY A 408 15.79 23.67 -20.27
N ASN A 409 14.91 24.36 -19.53
CA ASN A 409 15.18 25.71 -19.02
C ASN A 409 16.07 25.70 -17.77
N ASP A 410 16.59 26.87 -17.43
CA ASP A 410 17.36 27.08 -16.20
C ASP A 410 16.44 27.08 -14.97
N LEU A 411 17.00 26.68 -13.83
CA LEU A 411 16.29 26.50 -12.57
C LEU A 411 16.60 27.64 -11.60
N THR A 412 15.65 27.97 -10.73
CA THR A 412 15.85 28.91 -9.63
C THR A 412 16.76 28.30 -8.55
N GLU A 413 17.18 29.13 -7.60
CA GLU A 413 17.82 28.65 -6.37
C GLU A 413 16.88 27.70 -5.59
N PRO A 414 17.43 26.70 -4.87
CA PRO A 414 16.65 25.83 -4.00
C PRO A 414 16.00 26.62 -2.87
N ILE A 415 14.69 26.46 -2.71
CA ILE A 415 13.91 27.11 -1.65
C ILE A 415 13.29 26.01 -0.77
N ALA A 416 13.26 26.23 0.55
CA ALA A 416 12.59 25.34 1.48
C ALA A 416 11.08 25.35 1.24
N PHE A 417 10.51 24.17 1.01
CA PHE A 417 9.07 23.98 0.86
C PHE A 417 8.54 23.08 1.97
N ASN A 418 7.65 23.62 2.80
CA ASN A 418 7.03 22.86 3.89
C ASN A 418 6.08 21.81 3.31
N LEU A 419 6.24 20.56 3.76
CA LEU A 419 5.47 19.41 3.27
C LEU A 419 4.15 19.18 4.02
N MET A 420 3.85 19.98 5.05
CA MET A 420 2.58 19.89 5.77
C MET A 420 1.47 20.57 4.99
N PHE A 421 0.27 19.98 5.01
CA PHE A 421 -0.92 20.59 4.41
C PHE A 421 -1.54 21.57 5.40
N PRO A 422 -1.48 22.89 5.16
CA PRO A 422 -2.09 23.87 6.04
C PRO A 422 -3.62 23.81 5.92
N THR A 423 -4.31 24.02 7.05
CA THR A 423 -5.77 24.15 7.09
C THR A 423 -6.18 25.09 8.23
N GLN A 424 -7.45 25.47 8.25
CA GLN A 424 -8.03 26.35 9.26
C GLN A 424 -9.18 25.62 9.96
N ILE A 425 -9.19 25.66 11.29
CA ILE A 425 -10.23 25.07 12.13
C ILE A 425 -11.23 26.17 12.51
N GLY A 426 -12.51 25.92 12.25
CA GLY A 426 -13.61 26.83 12.58
C GLY A 426 -13.90 27.89 11.51
N LEU A 427 -15.06 28.55 11.63
CA LEU A 427 -15.55 29.51 10.61
C LEU A 427 -14.73 30.80 10.54
N THR A 428 -14.15 31.24 11.65
CA THR A 428 -13.40 32.50 11.73
C THR A 428 -11.94 32.36 11.26
N GLY A 429 -11.44 31.12 11.10
CA GLY A 429 -10.06 30.86 10.72
C GLY A 429 -9.01 31.16 11.82
N ASP A 430 -9.45 31.46 13.05
CA ASP A 430 -8.59 31.83 14.17
C ASP A 430 -7.62 30.70 14.57
N PHE A 431 -8.00 29.44 14.32
CA PHE A 431 -7.20 28.28 14.65
C PHE A 431 -6.54 27.71 13.40
N LYS A 432 -5.23 27.99 13.25
CA LYS A 432 -4.41 27.34 12.23
C LYS A 432 -4.09 25.90 12.64
N ALA A 433 -4.26 24.99 11.69
CA ALA A 433 -3.91 23.60 11.84
C ALA A 433 -3.15 23.12 10.61
N SER A 434 -2.53 21.97 10.73
CA SER A 434 -1.97 21.30 9.57
C SER A 434 -2.19 19.80 9.69
N SER A 435 -2.27 19.14 8.54
CA SER A 435 -2.24 17.69 8.46
C SER A 435 -0.91 17.25 7.85
N ALA A 436 -0.28 16.28 8.49
CA ALA A 436 0.94 15.67 7.97
C ALA A 436 0.52 14.43 7.18
N GLN A 437 0.47 14.54 5.86
CA GLN A 437 0.27 13.40 4.98
C GLN A 437 1.47 13.35 4.05
N LYS A 438 2.48 12.55 4.39
CA LYS A 438 3.65 12.41 3.52
C LYS A 438 3.20 11.65 2.27
N PRO A 439 3.25 12.24 1.05
CA PRO A 439 3.03 11.46 -0.15
C PRO A 439 4.06 10.32 -0.15
N LEU A 440 3.60 9.11 -0.45
CA LEU A 440 4.44 7.91 -0.50
C LEU A 440 5.69 8.24 -1.31
N ARG A 441 6.88 8.08 -0.70
CA ARG A 441 8.14 8.13 -1.45
C ARG A 441 8.01 7.07 -2.55
N GLU A 442 8.01 7.48 -3.81
CA GLU A 442 8.35 6.57 -4.90
C GLU A 442 9.81 6.16 -4.68
N SER A 443 10.02 5.09 -3.92
CA SER A 443 11.29 4.39 -3.92
C SER A 443 11.39 3.70 -5.27
N SER A 444 12.21 4.29 -6.14
CA SER A 444 12.64 3.74 -7.43
C SER A 444 13.25 2.36 -7.27
#